data_AF-A0A1J5SB45-F1
#
_entry.id   AF-A0A1J5SB45-F1
#
_cell.length_a   1.000
_cell.length_b   1.000
_cell.length_c   1.000
_cell.angle_alpha   90.00
_cell.angle_beta   90.00
_cell.angle_gamma   90.00
#
_symmetry.space_group_name_H-M   'P 1'
#
loop_
_entity.id
_entity.type
_entity.pdbx_description
1 polymer ?
#
loop_
_entity_poly.entity_id
_entity_poly.type
_entity_poly.pdbx_seq_one_letter_code
_entity_poly.pdbx_strand_id
1 'polypeptide(L)'
;MNTTLKDISKPKVSVILTSCNHGKYIQSAIDSVLNQSFTDFELIIWDDASSDHSWDLIEQYSDRRIKAFRNEVQKRGVWGINKAISDVAVGEYIAIFHSDDIWEIDKLAKQVAYLDENLDIGAVFTTVQAINERGMPLANSAHVYCSIFNQPNRSRHEWLRSFFLGGNALCHPSILIRKICYADCGLYRYGLGQLGDFDMWVRLCAKYEIHVMADPLIQFRVRDGELNTSGNRPEARIRSPYEHYRVLQLYKAIVGNGEVFKIFPDFISYDKGNDTDPEYVLARVCLESGDFYLREMLAIEILFDSLNDPLRSELIKRVYGFTSCDFISLTGQHDIFSREVTHQLQISVAERDAQMDNFITDLDIKIKDFVADRDMQINNLNNIIAERDAQITTLNYLIASLDAQIGKSIL
;
A
#
# COMPACT_ATOMS: atom_id res chain seq x y z
N MET A 1 -13.27 -60.25 -8.08
CA MET A 1 -12.31 -59.35 -7.41
C MET A 1 -12.94 -57.98 -7.35
N ASN A 2 -13.43 -57.58 -6.17
CA ASN A 2 -14.00 -56.27 -5.93
C ASN A 2 -12.87 -55.24 -5.94
N THR A 3 -12.77 -54.44 -7.00
CA THR A 3 -12.06 -53.18 -7.00
C THR A 3 -12.87 -52.21 -6.16
N THR A 4 -12.49 -52.05 -4.90
CA THR A 4 -13.00 -51.02 -4.01
C THR A 4 -12.84 -49.67 -4.72
N LEU A 5 -13.96 -49.04 -5.06
CA LEU A 5 -14.02 -47.62 -5.38
C LEU A 5 -13.35 -46.91 -4.20
N LYS A 6 -12.15 -46.38 -4.45
CA LYS A 6 -11.41 -45.60 -3.48
C LYS A 6 -12.26 -44.35 -3.28
N ASP A 7 -13.00 -44.30 -2.20
CA ASP A 7 -13.76 -43.14 -1.78
C ASP A 7 -12.75 -42.00 -1.67
N ILE A 8 -12.71 -41.11 -2.67
CA ILE A 8 -11.87 -39.92 -2.62
C ILE A 8 -12.60 -39.00 -1.65
N SER A 9 -12.36 -39.22 -0.35
CA SER A 9 -12.89 -38.37 0.70
C SER A 9 -12.56 -36.93 0.36
N LYS A 10 -13.59 -36.10 0.28
CA LYS A 10 -13.50 -34.67 0.07
C LYS A 10 -12.44 -34.09 1.02
N PRO A 11 -11.36 -33.43 0.52
CA PRO A 11 -10.31 -32.91 1.39
C PRO A 11 -10.89 -31.90 2.38
N LYS A 12 -10.37 -31.83 3.59
CA LYS A 12 -10.79 -30.82 4.58
C LYS A 12 -10.41 -29.40 4.12
N VAL A 13 -9.23 -29.23 3.53
CA VAL A 13 -8.72 -27.91 3.09
C VAL A 13 -8.47 -27.86 1.58
N SER A 14 -8.91 -26.80 0.92
CA SER A 14 -8.39 -26.40 -0.39
C SER A 14 -7.39 -25.27 -0.23
N VAL A 15 -6.13 -25.52 -0.57
CA VAL A 15 -5.10 -24.47 -0.64
C VAL A 15 -5.11 -23.88 -2.04
N ILE A 16 -5.30 -22.56 -2.15
CA ILE A 16 -5.31 -21.83 -3.41
C ILE A 16 -4.02 -21.02 -3.49
N LEU A 17 -3.12 -21.45 -4.37
CA LEU A 17 -1.82 -20.80 -4.62
C LEU A 17 -1.89 -20.06 -5.96
N THR A 18 -1.75 -18.73 -5.95
CA THR A 18 -1.69 -17.94 -7.19
C THR A 18 -0.25 -17.66 -7.63
N SER A 19 -0.01 -17.72 -8.94
CA SER A 19 1.30 -17.47 -9.54
C SER A 19 1.26 -16.49 -10.71
N CYS A 20 2.25 -15.59 -10.76
CA CYS A 20 2.47 -14.68 -11.87
C CYS A 20 3.94 -14.23 -11.86
N ASN A 21 4.77 -14.80 -12.74
CA ASN A 21 6.18 -14.44 -12.89
C ASN A 21 7.03 -14.59 -11.62
N HIS A 22 6.84 -15.69 -10.89
CA HIS A 22 7.53 -16.00 -9.63
C HIS A 22 8.42 -17.24 -9.76
N GLY A 23 9.09 -17.43 -10.89
CA GLY A 23 9.91 -18.62 -11.15
C GLY A 23 11.02 -18.83 -10.10
N LYS A 24 11.50 -17.75 -9.48
CA LYS A 24 12.49 -17.79 -8.39
C LYS A 24 11.97 -18.40 -7.08
N TYR A 25 10.65 -18.41 -6.86
CA TYR A 25 10.05 -18.65 -5.55
C TYR A 25 9.01 -19.77 -5.56
N ILE A 26 8.41 -20.04 -6.73
CA ILE A 26 7.26 -20.95 -6.87
C ILE A 26 7.53 -22.36 -6.34
N GLN A 27 8.74 -22.90 -6.52
CA GLN A 27 9.10 -24.23 -6.01
C GLN A 27 9.07 -24.26 -4.48
N SER A 28 9.75 -23.30 -3.83
CA SER A 28 9.74 -23.18 -2.36
C SER A 28 8.33 -22.99 -1.81
N ALA A 29 7.49 -22.22 -2.51
CA ALA A 29 6.08 -22.05 -2.13
C ALA A 29 5.32 -23.38 -2.21
N ILE A 30 5.38 -24.10 -3.33
CA ILE A 30 4.73 -25.41 -3.51
C ILE A 30 5.23 -26.41 -2.46
N ASP A 31 6.55 -26.52 -2.29
CA ASP A 31 7.18 -27.43 -1.33
C ASP A 31 6.71 -27.14 0.10
N SER A 32 6.57 -25.87 0.49
CA SER A 32 6.09 -25.48 1.82
C SER A 32 4.65 -25.92 2.11
N VAL A 33 3.81 -26.00 1.06
CA VAL A 33 2.45 -26.53 1.17
C VAL A 33 2.47 -28.06 1.19
N LEU A 34 3.20 -28.70 0.27
CA LEU A 34 3.24 -30.15 0.16
C LEU A 34 3.79 -30.84 1.42
N ASN A 35 4.70 -30.15 2.12
CA ASN A 35 5.32 -30.62 3.35
C ASN A 35 4.49 -30.34 4.62
N GLN A 36 3.34 -29.67 4.56
CA GLN A 36 2.51 -29.41 5.75
C GLN A 36 2.25 -30.67 6.57
N SER A 37 2.30 -30.55 7.90
CA SER A 37 2.07 -31.67 8.83
C SER A 37 0.62 -32.17 8.80
N PHE A 38 -0.33 -31.31 8.40
CA PHE A 38 -1.71 -31.70 8.09
C PHE A 38 -1.82 -32.15 6.63
N THR A 39 -2.24 -33.39 6.38
CA THR A 39 -2.16 -34.00 5.04
C THR A 39 -3.48 -34.04 4.26
N ASP A 40 -4.62 -33.76 4.90
CA ASP A 40 -5.95 -33.86 4.27
C ASP A 40 -6.34 -32.57 3.52
N PHE A 41 -5.58 -32.29 2.45
CA PHE A 41 -5.79 -31.12 1.62
C PHE A 41 -5.61 -31.42 0.12
N GLU A 42 -6.17 -30.53 -0.70
CA GLU A 42 -5.79 -30.37 -2.10
C GLU A 42 -5.05 -29.04 -2.30
N LEU A 43 -4.14 -29.00 -3.27
CA LEU A 43 -3.39 -27.81 -3.66
C LEU A 43 -3.80 -27.39 -5.07
N ILE A 44 -4.51 -26.26 -5.17
CA ILE A 44 -4.95 -25.67 -6.43
C ILE A 44 -3.97 -24.57 -6.78
N ILE A 45 -3.19 -24.78 -7.85
CA ILE A 45 -2.23 -23.81 -8.35
C ILE A 45 -2.85 -23.10 -9.54
N TRP A 46 -2.90 -21.77 -9.48
CA TRP A 46 -3.45 -20.93 -10.55
C TRP A 46 -2.40 -19.98 -11.10
N ASP A 47 -1.84 -20.31 -12.27
CA ASP A 47 -0.90 -19.47 -13.00
C ASP A 47 -1.64 -18.44 -13.86
N ASP A 48 -1.34 -17.16 -13.65
CA ASP A 48 -1.92 -16.03 -14.37
C ASP A 48 -1.12 -15.69 -15.63
N ALA A 49 -0.94 -16.70 -16.50
CA ALA A 49 -0.21 -16.59 -17.75
C ALA A 49 1.21 -16.03 -17.56
N SER A 50 2.00 -16.69 -16.71
CA SER A 50 3.40 -16.32 -16.49
C SER A 50 4.18 -16.36 -17.81
N SER A 51 5.05 -15.37 -17.99
CA SER A 51 5.95 -15.22 -19.14
C SER A 51 7.38 -15.70 -18.84
N ASP A 52 7.69 -15.98 -17.57
CA ASP A 52 8.92 -16.65 -17.15
C ASP A 52 8.72 -18.18 -17.05
N HIS A 53 9.70 -18.87 -16.48
CA HIS A 53 9.67 -20.32 -16.30
C HIS A 53 8.77 -20.82 -15.15
N SER A 54 7.90 -19.96 -14.56
CA SER A 54 7.03 -20.37 -13.45
C SER A 54 6.16 -21.57 -13.81
N TRP A 55 5.54 -21.55 -15.00
CA TRP A 55 4.68 -22.64 -15.45
C TRP A 55 5.46 -23.94 -15.65
N ASP A 56 6.63 -23.87 -16.29
CA ASP A 56 7.50 -25.03 -16.51
C ASP A 56 7.91 -25.69 -15.19
N LEU A 57 8.08 -24.90 -14.13
CA LEU A 57 8.39 -25.40 -12.78
C LEU A 57 7.16 -26.02 -12.10
N ILE A 58 5.97 -25.46 -12.29
CA ILE A 58 4.71 -26.00 -11.76
C ILE A 58 4.42 -27.38 -12.38
N GLU A 59 4.62 -27.54 -13.70
CA GLU A 59 4.36 -28.79 -14.42
C GLU A 59 5.29 -29.95 -14.04
N GLN A 60 6.43 -29.66 -13.39
CA GLN A 60 7.35 -30.70 -12.92
C GLN A 60 6.80 -31.48 -11.71
N TYR A 61 5.81 -30.95 -11.00
CA TYR A 61 5.24 -31.59 -9.83
C TYR A 61 4.22 -32.68 -10.21
N SER A 62 4.44 -33.90 -9.69
CA SER A 62 3.57 -35.06 -9.91
C SER A 62 2.74 -35.47 -8.68
N ASP A 63 2.66 -34.62 -7.64
CA ASP A 63 1.90 -34.93 -6.43
C ASP A 63 0.39 -34.97 -6.74
N ARG A 64 -0.28 -36.08 -6.36
CA ARG A 64 -1.71 -36.30 -6.62
C ARG A 64 -2.65 -35.27 -5.98
N ARG A 65 -2.17 -34.49 -5.00
CA ARG A 65 -2.92 -33.42 -4.35
C ARG A 65 -2.97 -32.16 -5.21
N ILE A 66 -2.10 -32.03 -6.21
CA ILE A 66 -1.99 -30.83 -7.04
C ILE A 66 -3.03 -30.84 -8.16
N LYS A 67 -3.69 -29.70 -8.33
CA LYS A 67 -4.49 -29.33 -9.50
C LYS A 67 -3.97 -28.01 -10.04
N ALA A 68 -3.24 -28.04 -11.16
CA ALA A 68 -2.65 -26.85 -11.76
C ALA A 68 -3.48 -26.34 -12.94
N PHE A 69 -3.70 -25.03 -12.97
CA PHE A 69 -4.43 -24.33 -14.03
C PHE A 69 -3.60 -23.15 -14.52
N ARG A 70 -3.72 -22.84 -15.81
CA ARG A 70 -3.05 -21.70 -16.45
C ARG A 70 -4.05 -20.88 -17.24
N ASN A 71 -3.97 -19.56 -17.07
CA ASN A 71 -4.69 -18.63 -17.93
C ASN A 71 -4.05 -18.51 -19.31
N GLU A 72 -4.88 -18.34 -20.34
CA GLU A 72 -4.37 -18.03 -21.69
C GLU A 72 -3.72 -16.64 -21.75
N VAL A 73 -4.25 -15.69 -20.97
CA VAL A 73 -3.75 -14.31 -20.88
C VAL A 73 -3.84 -13.82 -19.44
N GLN A 74 -2.95 -12.90 -19.04
CA GLN A 74 -2.96 -12.33 -17.70
C GLN A 74 -4.31 -11.67 -17.39
N LYS A 75 -4.94 -12.07 -16.29
CA LYS A 75 -6.21 -11.52 -15.79
C LYS A 75 -5.99 -10.59 -14.59
N ARG A 76 -4.93 -10.83 -13.81
CA ARG A 76 -4.49 -10.11 -12.63
C ARG A 76 -5.52 -10.07 -11.48
N GLY A 77 -5.07 -9.55 -10.35
CA GLY A 77 -5.89 -9.35 -9.16
C GLY A 77 -6.50 -10.66 -8.66
N VAL A 78 -7.77 -10.60 -8.28
CA VAL A 78 -8.48 -11.70 -7.60
C VAL A 78 -9.08 -12.75 -8.53
N TRP A 79 -8.85 -12.65 -9.85
CA TRP A 79 -9.51 -13.52 -10.83
C TRP A 79 -9.21 -15.00 -10.61
N GLY A 80 -7.93 -15.36 -10.46
CA GLY A 80 -7.52 -16.75 -10.22
C GLY A 80 -8.04 -17.30 -8.89
N ILE A 81 -8.05 -16.45 -7.85
CA ILE A 81 -8.60 -16.80 -6.54
C ILE A 81 -10.10 -17.10 -6.65
N ASN A 82 -10.87 -16.21 -7.28
CA ASN A 82 -12.31 -16.41 -7.44
C ASN A 82 -12.61 -17.69 -8.22
N LYS A 83 -11.91 -17.93 -9.33
CA LYS A 83 -12.08 -19.15 -10.14
C LYS A 83 -11.74 -20.41 -9.37
N ALA A 84 -10.66 -20.40 -8.60
CA ALA A 84 -10.30 -21.52 -7.75
C ALA A 84 -11.38 -21.79 -6.68
N ILE A 85 -11.90 -20.76 -6.00
CA ILE A 85 -12.95 -20.91 -4.97
C ILE A 85 -14.26 -21.43 -5.57
N SER A 86 -14.70 -20.83 -6.68
CA SER A 86 -16.03 -21.11 -7.25
C SER A 86 -16.10 -22.42 -8.02
N ASP A 87 -15.06 -22.72 -8.80
CA ASP A 87 -15.14 -23.76 -9.83
C ASP A 87 -14.43 -25.06 -9.41
N VAL A 88 -13.42 -24.98 -8.53
CA VAL A 88 -12.49 -26.11 -8.29
C VAL A 88 -12.44 -26.56 -6.84
N ALA A 89 -12.32 -25.61 -5.90
CA ALA A 89 -12.09 -25.89 -4.50
C ALA A 89 -13.26 -26.69 -3.92
N VAL A 90 -12.98 -27.83 -3.29
CA VAL A 90 -14.00 -28.65 -2.63
C VAL A 90 -13.85 -28.68 -1.12
N GLY A 91 -12.78 -28.13 -0.55
CA GLY A 91 -12.52 -28.10 0.89
C GLY A 91 -13.63 -27.47 1.73
N GLU A 92 -13.74 -27.90 2.99
CA GLU A 92 -14.53 -27.21 4.00
C GLU A 92 -13.90 -25.85 4.33
N TYR A 93 -12.57 -25.82 4.39
CA TYR A 93 -11.79 -24.61 4.55
C TYR A 93 -11.04 -24.25 3.27
N ILE A 94 -10.88 -22.96 3.05
CA ILE A 94 -10.08 -22.39 1.98
C ILE A 94 -8.89 -21.69 2.62
N ALA A 95 -7.68 -22.02 2.16
CA ALA A 95 -6.49 -21.25 2.47
C ALA A 95 -6.05 -20.49 1.22
N ILE A 96 -5.74 -19.20 1.36
CA ILE A 96 -5.17 -18.43 0.26
C ILE A 96 -3.66 -18.35 0.43
N PHE A 97 -2.92 -18.48 -0.66
CA PHE A 97 -1.47 -18.43 -0.67
C PHE A 97 -0.94 -17.77 -1.94
N HIS A 98 0.26 -17.19 -1.85
CA HIS A 98 0.95 -16.53 -2.94
C HIS A 98 2.31 -17.17 -3.19
N SER A 99 2.65 -17.31 -4.47
CA SER A 99 3.82 -18.05 -4.94
C SER A 99 5.19 -17.45 -4.59
N ASP A 100 5.24 -16.26 -4.00
CA ASP A 100 6.44 -15.63 -3.48
C ASP A 100 6.67 -15.85 -1.98
N ASP A 101 5.67 -16.34 -1.24
CA ASP A 101 5.76 -16.54 0.21
C ASP A 101 6.13 -17.99 0.59
N ILE A 102 6.34 -18.25 1.89
CA ILE A 102 6.63 -19.60 2.43
C ILE A 102 5.75 -19.85 3.66
N TRP A 103 5.17 -21.06 3.77
CA TRP A 103 4.45 -21.50 4.96
C TRP A 103 5.34 -22.25 5.94
N GLU A 104 5.11 -22.05 7.23
CA GLU A 104 5.67 -22.90 8.28
C GLU A 104 4.95 -24.25 8.33
N ILE A 105 5.67 -25.29 8.75
CA ILE A 105 5.27 -26.71 8.64
C ILE A 105 3.92 -27.04 9.29
N ASP A 106 3.55 -26.35 10.37
CA ASP A 106 2.35 -26.62 11.18
C ASP A 106 1.19 -25.67 10.93
N LYS A 107 1.27 -24.81 9.90
CA LYS A 107 0.24 -23.78 9.63
C LYS A 107 -1.16 -24.40 9.52
N LEU A 108 -1.34 -25.35 8.60
CA LEU A 108 -2.64 -25.96 8.37
C LEU A 108 -3.14 -26.73 9.60
N ALA A 109 -2.27 -27.51 10.25
CA ALA A 109 -2.65 -28.30 11.43
C ALA A 109 -3.20 -27.41 12.55
N LYS A 110 -2.49 -26.32 12.87
CA LYS A 110 -2.88 -25.36 13.91
C LYS A 110 -4.18 -24.64 13.57
N GLN A 111 -4.33 -24.16 12.34
CA GLN A 111 -5.51 -23.40 11.94
C GLN A 111 -6.77 -24.27 11.80
N VAL A 112 -6.62 -25.50 11.28
CA VAL A 112 -7.72 -26.47 11.19
C VAL A 112 -8.22 -26.82 12.59
N ALA A 113 -7.31 -27.19 13.51
CA ALA A 113 -7.68 -27.50 14.89
C ALA A 113 -8.44 -26.33 15.55
N TYR A 114 -7.94 -25.10 15.37
CA TYR A 114 -8.59 -23.92 15.92
C TYR A 114 -10.01 -23.72 15.38
N LEU A 115 -10.23 -23.83 14.07
CA LEU A 115 -11.57 -23.69 13.49
C LEU A 115 -12.48 -24.86 13.85
N ASP A 116 -12.00 -26.10 13.93
CA ASP A 116 -12.83 -27.23 14.34
C ASP A 116 -13.31 -27.09 15.79
N GLU A 117 -12.52 -26.47 16.67
CA GLU A 117 -12.88 -26.21 18.07
C GLU A 117 -13.75 -24.95 18.28
N ASN A 118 -13.73 -23.98 17.35
CA ASN A 118 -14.40 -22.68 17.48
C ASN A 118 -15.37 -22.43 16.31
N LEU A 119 -16.61 -22.89 16.47
CA LEU A 119 -17.63 -22.91 15.39
C LEU A 119 -18.18 -21.53 15.01
N ASP A 120 -18.06 -20.54 15.90
CA ASP A 120 -18.47 -19.14 15.72
C ASP A 120 -17.44 -18.29 14.95
N ILE A 121 -16.20 -18.77 14.86
CA ILE A 121 -15.13 -18.12 14.11
C ILE A 121 -15.24 -18.46 12.62
N GLY A 122 -15.36 -17.44 11.78
CA GLY A 122 -15.45 -17.57 10.32
C GLY A 122 -14.09 -17.74 9.64
N ALA A 123 -13.04 -17.11 10.18
CA ALA A 123 -11.68 -17.24 9.68
C ALA A 123 -10.63 -17.07 10.76
N VAL A 124 -9.48 -17.71 10.55
CA VAL A 124 -8.28 -17.55 11.38
C VAL A 124 -7.12 -17.07 10.51
N PHE A 125 -6.38 -16.11 11.03
CA PHE A 125 -5.14 -15.57 10.48
C PHE A 125 -3.99 -15.98 11.39
N THR A 126 -2.77 -15.81 10.91
CA THR A 126 -1.56 -15.88 11.75
C THR A 126 -0.78 -14.59 11.65
N THR A 127 0.10 -14.35 12.62
CA THR A 127 1.17 -13.36 12.44
C THR A 127 2.12 -13.83 11.34
N VAL A 128 3.00 -12.92 10.90
CA VAL A 128 3.92 -13.18 9.80
C VAL A 128 5.33 -12.74 10.16
N GLN A 129 6.30 -13.42 9.59
CA GLN A 129 7.69 -13.02 9.58
C GLN A 129 8.04 -12.42 8.21
N ALA A 130 8.43 -11.15 8.17
CA ALA A 130 8.89 -10.54 6.93
C ALA A 130 10.28 -11.09 6.54
N ILE A 131 10.40 -11.54 5.28
CA ILE A 131 11.66 -12.02 4.68
C ILE A 131 11.99 -11.19 3.43
N ASN A 132 13.27 -11.12 3.07
CA ASN A 132 13.71 -10.47 1.82
C ASN A 132 13.65 -11.43 0.62
N GLU A 133 14.06 -10.97 -0.58
CA GLU A 133 14.09 -11.79 -1.79
C GLU A 133 14.95 -13.07 -1.67
N ARG A 134 15.89 -13.14 -0.73
CA ARG A 134 16.75 -14.32 -0.49
C ARG A 134 16.16 -15.30 0.53
N GLY A 135 15.00 -14.99 1.11
CA GLY A 135 14.38 -15.82 2.16
C GLY A 135 14.98 -15.62 3.55
N MET A 136 15.80 -14.57 3.73
CA MET A 136 16.35 -14.22 5.03
C MET A 136 15.41 -13.24 5.75
N PRO A 137 15.34 -13.27 7.10
CA PRO A 137 14.60 -12.27 7.86
C PRO A 137 14.98 -10.85 7.44
N LEU A 138 13.98 -9.97 7.31
CA LEU A 138 14.21 -8.60 6.88
C LEU A 138 15.05 -7.85 7.93
N ALA A 139 16.19 -7.29 7.52
CA ALA A 139 17.13 -6.65 8.44
C ALA A 139 16.60 -5.35 9.06
N ASN A 140 15.76 -4.61 8.33
CA ASN A 140 15.16 -3.37 8.80
C ASN A 140 13.84 -3.66 9.54
N SER A 141 13.89 -3.72 10.86
CA SER A 141 12.70 -3.91 11.71
C SER A 141 11.72 -2.74 11.66
N ALA A 142 12.12 -1.56 11.17
CA ALA A 142 11.23 -0.41 10.97
C ALA A 142 10.41 -0.48 9.67
N HIS A 143 10.64 -1.50 8.83
CA HIS A 143 9.84 -1.69 7.63
C HIS A 143 8.37 -1.98 7.97
N VAL A 144 7.42 -1.41 7.22
CA VAL A 144 5.98 -1.50 7.53
C VAL A 144 5.49 -2.94 7.68
N TYR A 145 5.93 -3.86 6.82
CA TYR A 145 5.55 -5.28 6.87
C TYR A 145 6.09 -6.04 8.09
N CYS A 146 7.04 -5.48 8.85
CA CYS A 146 7.52 -6.09 10.10
C CYS A 146 6.54 -5.88 11.27
N SER A 147 5.63 -4.92 11.19
CA SER A 147 4.74 -4.56 12.31
C SER A 147 3.25 -4.50 11.94
N ILE A 148 2.90 -4.17 10.70
CA ILE A 148 1.50 -3.94 10.31
C ILE A 148 0.59 -5.15 10.54
N PHE A 149 1.13 -6.36 10.39
CA PHE A 149 0.41 -7.62 10.59
C PHE A 149 0.46 -8.16 12.03
N ASN A 150 1.21 -7.51 12.92
CA ASN A 150 1.24 -7.87 14.34
C ASN A 150 0.07 -7.19 15.06
N GLN A 151 -1.09 -7.84 15.00
CA GLN A 151 -2.33 -7.30 15.52
C GLN A 151 -2.84 -8.10 16.73
N PRO A 152 -3.35 -7.44 17.78
CA PRO A 152 -4.05 -8.13 18.84
C PRO A 152 -5.39 -8.68 18.32
N ASN A 153 -5.91 -9.70 19.01
CA ASN A 153 -7.27 -10.16 18.80
C ASN A 153 -8.29 -9.11 19.26
N ARG A 154 -9.40 -9.07 18.53
CA ARG A 154 -10.50 -8.12 18.68
C ARG A 154 -11.80 -8.82 18.30
N SER A 155 -12.91 -8.36 18.84
CA SER A 155 -14.23 -8.71 18.29
C SER A 155 -14.39 -8.18 16.87
N ARG A 156 -15.35 -8.70 16.12
CA ARG A 156 -15.63 -8.26 14.74
C ARG A 156 -15.96 -6.77 14.65
N HIS A 157 -16.62 -6.20 15.66
CA HIS A 157 -16.93 -4.76 15.71
C HIS A 157 -15.69 -3.90 15.94
N GLU A 158 -14.82 -4.32 16.84
CA GLU A 158 -13.53 -3.67 17.08
C GLU A 158 -12.61 -3.79 15.86
N TRP A 159 -12.66 -4.91 15.12
CA TRP A 159 -12.00 -5.05 13.83
C TRP A 159 -12.53 -4.08 12.79
N LEU A 160 -13.86 -3.98 12.63
CA LEU A 160 -14.48 -2.99 11.74
C LEU A 160 -14.04 -1.56 12.12
N ARG A 161 -14.04 -1.23 13.42
CA ARG A 161 -13.54 0.07 13.87
C ARG A 161 -12.07 0.28 13.50
N SER A 162 -11.22 -0.72 13.76
CA SER A 162 -9.79 -0.68 13.45
C SER A 162 -9.55 -0.50 11.95
N PHE A 163 -10.29 -1.20 11.10
CA PHE A 163 -10.20 -1.10 9.64
C PHE A 163 -10.66 0.27 9.12
N PHE A 164 -11.74 0.82 9.69
CA PHE A 164 -12.24 2.14 9.33
C PHE A 164 -11.23 3.26 9.66
N LEU A 165 -10.52 3.14 10.77
CA LEU A 165 -9.57 4.14 11.24
C LEU A 165 -8.16 3.98 10.65
N GLY A 166 -7.68 2.74 10.55
CA GLY A 166 -6.28 2.42 10.25
C GLY A 166 -6.04 1.66 8.93
N GLY A 167 -7.09 1.23 8.22
CA GLY A 167 -6.95 0.49 6.97
C GLY A 167 -6.62 -1.00 7.16
N ASN A 168 -6.08 -1.64 6.11
CA ASN A 168 -5.77 -3.07 6.13
C ASN A 168 -4.61 -3.37 7.09
N ALA A 169 -4.79 -4.40 7.91
CA ALA A 169 -3.80 -4.83 8.90
C ALA A 169 -3.65 -6.35 8.98
N LEU A 170 -4.22 -7.09 8.01
CA LEU A 170 -4.20 -8.54 7.97
C LEU A 170 -3.55 -9.03 6.68
N CYS A 171 -2.71 -10.07 6.80
CA CYS A 171 -1.94 -10.60 5.68
C CYS A 171 -2.76 -11.64 4.91
N HIS A 172 -2.99 -11.43 3.62
CA HIS A 172 -3.76 -12.36 2.78
C HIS A 172 -3.30 -13.82 2.82
N PRO A 173 -2.01 -14.16 2.67
CA PRO A 173 -1.54 -15.55 2.70
C PRO A 173 -1.62 -16.21 4.08
N SER A 174 -1.92 -15.46 5.16
CA SER A 174 -2.01 -16.03 6.52
C SER A 174 -3.37 -16.63 6.85
N ILE A 175 -4.40 -16.42 6.01
CA ILE A 175 -5.76 -16.87 6.30
C ILE A 175 -5.99 -18.37 6.08
N LEU A 176 -6.82 -18.94 6.96
CA LEU A 176 -7.68 -20.09 6.69
C LEU A 176 -9.13 -19.68 7.00
N ILE A 177 -10.04 -19.81 6.02
CA ILE A 177 -11.41 -19.34 6.11
C ILE A 177 -12.40 -20.46 5.81
N ARG A 178 -13.54 -20.48 6.51
CA ARG A 178 -14.63 -21.41 6.17
C ARG A 178 -15.17 -21.11 4.79
N LYS A 179 -15.28 -22.13 3.93
CA LYS A 179 -15.78 -21.96 2.57
C LYS A 179 -17.19 -21.33 2.56
N ILE A 180 -18.01 -21.60 3.57
CA ILE A 180 -19.35 -21.01 3.70
C ILE A 180 -19.32 -19.48 3.80
N CYS A 181 -18.26 -18.89 4.37
CA CYS A 181 -18.13 -17.44 4.45
C CYS A 181 -18.03 -16.80 3.06
N TYR A 182 -17.44 -17.49 2.06
CA TYR A 182 -17.46 -17.00 0.68
C TYR A 182 -18.84 -17.08 0.01
N ALA A 183 -19.66 -18.06 0.39
CA ALA A 183 -21.03 -18.15 -0.09
C ALA A 183 -21.92 -17.04 0.51
N ASP A 184 -21.70 -16.68 1.78
CA ASP A 184 -22.51 -15.70 2.50
C ASP A 184 -22.02 -14.25 2.32
N CYS A 185 -20.72 -13.99 2.35
CA CYS A 185 -20.16 -12.66 2.14
C CYS A 185 -19.99 -12.31 0.65
N GLY A 186 -20.02 -13.31 -0.23
CA GLY A 186 -19.62 -13.21 -1.63
C GLY A 186 -18.11 -13.34 -1.84
N LEU A 187 -17.72 -13.67 -3.07
CA LEU A 187 -16.32 -13.76 -3.50
C LEU A 187 -15.63 -12.38 -3.50
N TYR A 188 -14.34 -12.35 -3.85
CA TYR A 188 -13.60 -11.10 -3.96
C TYR A 188 -14.18 -10.20 -5.06
N ARG A 189 -14.36 -8.90 -4.78
CA ARG A 189 -14.89 -7.95 -5.76
C ARG A 189 -13.83 -7.63 -6.83
N TYR A 190 -14.23 -7.69 -8.09
CA TYR A 190 -13.39 -7.24 -9.22
C TYR A 190 -13.21 -5.72 -9.21
N GLY A 191 -12.13 -5.24 -9.83
CA GLY A 191 -11.81 -3.81 -9.93
C GLY A 191 -10.95 -3.26 -8.79
N LEU A 192 -10.56 -4.11 -7.84
CA LEU A 192 -9.56 -3.81 -6.80
C LEU A 192 -8.24 -4.49 -7.19
N GLY A 193 -7.20 -3.68 -7.35
CA GLY A 193 -5.86 -4.12 -7.73
C GLY A 193 -4.98 -4.49 -6.54
N GLN A 194 -5.16 -3.85 -5.37
CA GLN A 194 -4.29 -4.09 -4.21
C GLN A 194 -5.02 -4.27 -2.87
N LEU A 195 -6.32 -3.93 -2.79
CA LEU A 195 -7.13 -4.02 -1.56
C LEU A 195 -8.27 -5.06 -1.66
N GLY A 196 -8.14 -6.03 -2.57
CA GLY A 196 -9.15 -7.09 -2.72
C GLY A 196 -9.34 -7.90 -1.44
N ASP A 197 -8.25 -8.17 -0.72
CA ASP A 197 -8.24 -8.83 0.59
C ASP A 197 -8.90 -7.97 1.67
N PHE A 198 -8.54 -6.68 1.74
CA PHE A 198 -9.07 -5.75 2.72
C PHE A 198 -10.60 -5.59 2.60
N ASP A 199 -11.08 -5.47 1.36
CA ASP A 199 -12.50 -5.50 1.04
C ASP A 199 -13.21 -6.74 1.61
N MET A 200 -12.60 -7.91 1.45
CA MET A 200 -13.13 -9.17 1.99
C MET A 200 -13.13 -9.17 3.52
N TRP A 201 -12.10 -8.62 4.17
CA TRP A 201 -12.03 -8.55 5.65
C TRP A 201 -13.16 -7.71 6.23
N VAL A 202 -13.47 -6.55 5.63
CA VAL A 202 -14.59 -5.71 6.08
C VAL A 202 -15.93 -6.45 5.90
N ARG A 203 -16.14 -7.10 4.74
CA ARG A 203 -17.37 -7.89 4.51
C ARG A 203 -17.48 -9.12 5.41
N LEU A 204 -16.35 -9.73 5.79
CA LEU A 204 -16.29 -10.86 6.69
C LEU A 204 -16.65 -10.43 8.12
N CYS A 205 -15.98 -9.41 8.67
CA CYS A 205 -16.25 -8.91 10.02
C CYS A 205 -17.64 -8.27 10.17
N ALA A 206 -18.28 -7.88 9.06
CA ALA A 206 -19.70 -7.50 9.07
C ALA A 206 -20.63 -8.63 9.51
N LYS A 207 -20.20 -9.90 9.43
CA LYS A 207 -21.03 -11.09 9.71
C LYS A 207 -20.42 -12.10 10.69
N TYR A 208 -19.09 -12.26 10.70
CA TYR A 208 -18.40 -13.32 11.43
C TYR A 208 -17.30 -12.76 12.33
N GLU A 209 -17.04 -13.47 13.43
CA GLU A 209 -15.84 -13.27 14.23
C GLU A 209 -14.61 -13.84 13.50
N ILE A 210 -13.45 -13.24 13.76
CA ILE A 210 -12.16 -13.70 13.24
C ILE A 210 -11.14 -13.81 14.37
N HIS A 211 -10.13 -14.65 14.18
CA HIS A 211 -9.03 -14.79 15.13
C HIS A 211 -7.67 -14.60 14.44
N VAL A 212 -6.70 -14.02 15.15
CA VAL A 212 -5.30 -13.90 14.74
C VAL A 212 -4.45 -14.72 15.72
N MET A 213 -3.88 -15.82 15.26
CA MET A 213 -2.94 -16.62 16.03
C MET A 213 -1.60 -15.90 16.15
N ALA A 214 -1.01 -15.91 17.34
CA ALA A 214 0.26 -15.26 17.60
C ALA A 214 1.46 -15.92 16.91
N ASP A 215 1.33 -17.21 16.55
CA ASP A 215 2.37 -17.97 15.85
C ASP A 215 2.70 -17.38 14.46
N PRO A 216 3.98 -17.11 14.14
CA PRO A 216 4.37 -16.59 12.83
C PRO A 216 4.45 -17.73 11.80
N LEU A 217 3.29 -18.16 11.29
CA LEU A 217 3.19 -19.34 10.41
C LEU A 217 3.36 -19.02 8.91
N ILE A 218 3.73 -17.77 8.59
CA ILE A 218 4.00 -17.27 7.24
C ILE A 218 5.33 -16.54 7.23
N GLN A 219 6.16 -16.84 6.25
CA GLN A 219 7.26 -15.98 5.85
C GLN A 219 6.82 -15.14 4.64
N PHE A 220 6.50 -13.87 4.89
CA PHE A 220 5.99 -12.94 3.88
C PHE A 220 7.16 -12.25 3.16
N ARG A 221 7.24 -12.40 1.84
CA ARG A 221 8.37 -11.88 1.07
C ARG A 221 8.18 -10.43 0.66
N VAL A 222 9.05 -9.58 1.21
CA VAL A 222 9.21 -8.19 0.78
C VAL A 222 10.12 -8.18 -0.45
N ARG A 223 9.58 -7.69 -1.56
CA ARG A 223 10.28 -7.65 -2.85
C ARG A 223 10.95 -6.30 -3.06
N ASP A 224 12.17 -6.34 -3.56
CA ASP A 224 12.96 -5.14 -3.85
C ASP A 224 12.26 -4.27 -4.91
N GLY A 225 12.49 -2.95 -4.87
CA GLY A 225 11.91 -2.02 -5.83
C GLY A 225 10.38 -1.88 -5.73
N GLU A 226 9.81 -2.11 -4.54
CA GLU A 226 8.38 -2.01 -4.27
C GLU A 226 7.56 -2.95 -5.15
N LEU A 227 8.07 -4.15 -5.50
CA LEU A 227 7.40 -5.05 -6.47
C LEU A 227 6.24 -5.87 -5.90
N ASN A 228 6.01 -5.89 -4.58
CA ASN A 228 4.77 -6.44 -4.01
C ASN A 228 3.54 -5.70 -4.57
N THR A 229 2.39 -6.35 -4.69
CA THR A 229 1.16 -5.70 -5.19
C THR A 229 0.83 -4.40 -4.45
N SER A 230 1.05 -4.40 -3.13
CA SER A 230 0.89 -3.30 -2.17
C SER A 230 2.08 -2.32 -2.09
N GLY A 231 3.13 -2.50 -2.90
CA GLY A 231 4.31 -1.66 -2.88
C GLY A 231 4.03 -0.22 -3.29
N ASN A 232 4.84 0.70 -2.79
CA ASN A 232 4.71 2.15 -2.96
C ASN A 232 5.17 2.64 -4.35
N ARG A 233 4.50 2.15 -5.40
CA ARG A 233 4.71 2.57 -6.80
C ARG A 233 3.71 3.66 -7.22
N PRO A 234 4.01 4.51 -8.22
CA PRO A 234 3.12 5.60 -8.65
C PRO A 234 1.69 5.15 -8.95
N GLU A 235 1.51 4.06 -9.69
CA GLU A 235 0.19 3.53 -10.05
C GLU A 235 -0.58 3.00 -8.83
N ALA A 236 0.13 2.43 -7.84
CA ALA A 236 -0.49 1.98 -6.59
C ALA A 236 -0.95 3.17 -5.75
N ARG A 237 -0.13 4.24 -5.64
CA ARG A 237 -0.49 5.49 -4.97
C ARG A 237 -1.68 6.18 -5.61
N ILE A 238 -1.76 6.22 -6.94
CA ILE A 238 -2.89 6.82 -7.67
C ILE A 238 -4.17 6.01 -7.47
N ARG A 239 -4.07 4.66 -7.46
CA ARG A 239 -5.23 3.76 -7.33
C ARG A 239 -5.75 3.64 -5.90
N SER A 240 -4.86 3.73 -4.92
CA SER A 240 -5.16 3.49 -3.50
C SER A 240 -6.33 4.33 -2.96
N PRO A 241 -6.44 5.64 -3.26
CA PRO A 241 -7.59 6.45 -2.85
C PRO A 241 -8.93 5.90 -3.32
N TYR A 242 -9.00 5.51 -4.61
CA TYR A 242 -10.20 4.93 -5.19
C TYR A 242 -10.59 3.62 -4.48
N GLU A 243 -9.64 2.72 -4.26
CA GLU A 243 -9.93 1.43 -3.63
C GLU A 243 -10.33 1.57 -2.16
N HIS A 244 -9.64 2.42 -1.39
CA HIS A 244 -10.02 2.71 -0.01
C HIS A 244 -11.43 3.33 0.06
N TYR A 245 -11.76 4.23 -0.87
CA TYR A 245 -13.11 4.79 -0.94
C TYR A 245 -14.17 3.70 -1.19
N ARG A 246 -13.90 2.76 -2.09
CA ARG A 246 -14.80 1.60 -2.35
C ARG A 246 -14.97 0.69 -1.14
N VAL A 247 -13.96 0.55 -0.29
CA VAL A 247 -14.05 -0.20 0.97
C VAL A 247 -14.84 0.59 2.01
N LEU A 248 -14.59 1.90 2.15
CA LEU A 248 -15.33 2.77 3.08
C LEU A 248 -16.83 2.79 2.78
N GLN A 249 -17.23 2.78 1.52
CA GLN A 249 -18.65 2.72 1.12
C GLN A 249 -19.40 1.49 1.67
N LEU A 250 -18.71 0.40 2.02
CA LEU A 250 -19.34 -0.77 2.66
C LEU A 250 -19.95 -0.42 4.02
N TYR A 251 -19.42 0.59 4.71
CA TYR A 251 -19.90 0.97 6.04
C TYR A 251 -21.34 1.51 6.01
N LYS A 252 -21.81 2.11 4.91
CA LYS A 252 -23.21 2.55 4.76
C LYS A 252 -24.18 1.38 5.04
N ALA A 253 -23.94 0.25 4.39
CA ALA A 253 -24.77 -0.96 4.59
C ALA A 253 -24.58 -1.59 5.96
N ILE A 254 -23.35 -1.58 6.51
CA ILE A 254 -23.06 -2.17 7.82
C ILE A 254 -23.78 -1.40 8.94
N VAL A 255 -23.69 -0.07 8.95
CA VAL A 255 -24.35 0.76 9.97
C VAL A 255 -25.86 0.74 9.83
N GLY A 256 -26.37 0.65 8.59
CA GLY A 256 -27.81 0.51 8.31
C GLY A 256 -28.46 -0.70 8.98
N ASN A 257 -27.69 -1.73 9.34
CA ASN A 257 -28.15 -2.90 10.07
C ASN A 257 -28.16 -2.72 11.60
N GLY A 258 -28.02 -1.48 12.11
CA GLY A 258 -28.06 -1.19 13.54
C GLY A 258 -26.75 -1.47 14.29
N GLU A 259 -25.63 -1.59 13.57
CA GLU A 259 -24.33 -1.95 14.15
C GLU A 259 -23.48 -0.71 14.52
N VAL A 260 -23.94 0.51 14.19
CA VAL A 260 -23.14 1.75 14.27
C VAL A 260 -22.53 1.98 15.64
N PHE A 261 -23.29 1.86 16.73
CA PHE A 261 -22.79 2.12 18.08
C PHE A 261 -21.98 0.97 18.68
N LYS A 262 -22.08 -0.25 18.11
CA LYS A 262 -21.18 -1.35 18.49
C LYS A 262 -19.79 -1.12 17.88
N ILE A 263 -19.73 -0.58 16.67
CA ILE A 263 -18.48 -0.24 15.97
C ILE A 263 -17.90 1.07 16.52
N PHE A 264 -18.74 2.08 16.75
CA PHE A 264 -18.35 3.43 17.17
C PHE A 264 -19.06 3.85 18.46
N PRO A 265 -18.76 3.20 19.61
CA PRO A 265 -19.43 3.49 20.89
C PRO A 265 -19.26 4.93 21.37
N ASP A 266 -18.19 5.62 20.99
CA ASP A 266 -17.94 7.02 21.40
C ASP A 266 -18.96 8.01 20.81
N PHE A 267 -19.74 7.57 19.81
CA PHE A 267 -20.75 8.36 19.12
C PHE A 267 -22.17 8.13 19.67
N ILE A 268 -22.32 7.46 20.82
CA ILE A 268 -23.62 7.17 21.44
C ILE A 268 -24.46 8.43 21.74
N SER A 269 -23.84 9.61 21.84
CA SER A 269 -24.55 10.89 21.99
C SER A 269 -25.46 11.23 20.80
N TYR A 270 -25.21 10.63 19.63
CA TYR A 270 -26.06 10.71 18.44
C TYR A 270 -27.19 9.67 18.43
N ASP A 271 -27.28 8.79 19.42
CA ASP A 271 -28.40 7.87 19.56
C ASP A 271 -29.66 8.63 20.02
N LYS A 272 -30.73 8.45 19.26
CA LYS A 272 -32.05 9.04 19.43
C LYS A 272 -33.12 7.95 19.48
N GLY A 273 -32.73 6.71 19.78
CA GLY A 273 -33.60 5.55 19.82
C GLY A 273 -34.15 5.22 18.43
N ASN A 274 -35.48 5.12 18.32
CA ASN A 274 -36.15 4.79 17.06
C ASN A 274 -36.01 5.88 15.98
N ASP A 275 -35.61 7.09 16.36
CA ASP A 275 -35.41 8.23 15.47
C ASP A 275 -33.95 8.37 14.98
N THR A 276 -33.06 7.44 15.33
CA THR A 276 -31.66 7.47 14.89
C THR A 276 -31.55 7.21 13.39
N ASP A 277 -30.89 8.11 12.66
CA ASP A 277 -30.43 7.85 11.28
C ASP A 277 -28.98 7.32 11.33
N PRO A 278 -28.74 6.01 11.13
CA PRO A 278 -27.43 5.40 11.31
C PRO A 278 -26.38 5.89 10.31
N GLU A 279 -26.80 6.27 9.11
CA GLU A 279 -25.90 6.83 8.10
C GLU A 279 -25.52 8.28 8.45
N TYR A 280 -26.44 9.08 8.99
CA TYR A 280 -26.10 10.39 9.54
C TYR A 280 -25.05 10.25 10.66
N VAL A 281 -25.23 9.28 11.57
CA VAL A 281 -24.22 8.99 12.60
C VAL A 281 -22.88 8.60 11.97
N LEU A 282 -22.88 7.77 10.92
CA LEU A 282 -21.65 7.44 10.18
C LEU A 282 -21.00 8.67 9.54
N ALA A 283 -21.78 9.62 9.01
CA ALA A 283 -21.24 10.88 8.49
C ALA A 283 -20.57 11.69 9.61
N ARG A 284 -21.15 11.72 10.82
CA ARG A 284 -20.51 12.34 11.99
C ARG A 284 -19.23 11.62 12.41
N VAL A 285 -19.23 10.29 12.42
CA VAL A 285 -18.03 9.48 12.65
C VAL A 285 -16.93 9.85 11.66
N CYS A 286 -17.27 9.97 10.37
CA CYS A 286 -16.33 10.33 9.32
C CYS A 286 -15.69 11.72 9.53
N LEU A 287 -16.50 12.71 9.94
CA LEU A 287 -16.06 14.09 10.16
C LEU A 287 -15.28 14.28 11.47
N GLU A 288 -15.55 13.48 12.50
CA GLU A 288 -15.03 13.69 13.86
C GLU A 288 -13.89 12.73 14.25
N SER A 289 -13.63 11.67 13.48
CA SER A 289 -12.61 10.66 13.80
C SER A 289 -11.20 10.98 13.27
N GLY A 290 -10.92 12.27 13.00
CA GLY A 290 -9.62 12.77 12.55
C GLY A 290 -9.39 12.73 11.03
N ASP A 291 -8.35 13.43 10.60
CA ASP A 291 -8.10 13.81 9.21
C ASP A 291 -7.84 12.61 8.29
N PHE A 292 -8.83 12.32 7.45
CA PHE A 292 -8.66 11.44 6.29
C PHE A 292 -9.68 11.85 5.25
N TYR A 293 -9.22 12.53 4.19
CA TYR A 293 -10.06 13.14 3.16
C TYR A 293 -11.07 12.16 2.52
N LEU A 294 -10.78 10.86 2.47
CA LEU A 294 -11.74 9.87 1.97
C LEU A 294 -12.95 9.66 2.89
N ARG A 295 -12.79 9.80 4.20
CA ARG A 295 -13.91 9.79 5.15
C ARG A 295 -14.74 11.06 5.00
N GLU A 296 -14.11 12.21 4.85
CA GLU A 296 -14.82 13.47 4.58
C GLU A 296 -15.64 13.38 3.29
N MET A 297 -15.06 12.80 2.23
CA MET A 297 -15.78 12.56 0.97
C MET A 297 -17.01 11.68 1.17
N LEU A 298 -16.89 10.60 1.94
CA LEU A 298 -18.03 9.74 2.26
C LEU A 298 -19.09 10.47 3.09
N ALA A 299 -18.67 11.30 4.05
CA ALA A 299 -19.59 12.09 4.87
C ALA A 299 -20.41 13.06 4.02
N ILE A 300 -19.75 13.79 3.10
CA ILE A 300 -20.43 14.72 2.19
C ILE A 300 -21.42 13.97 1.29
N GLU A 301 -21.04 12.82 0.73
CA GLU A 301 -21.94 11.99 -0.08
C GLU A 301 -23.19 11.59 0.72
N ILE A 302 -23.00 11.05 1.93
CA ILE A 302 -24.11 10.63 2.80
C ILE A 302 -25.03 11.79 3.14
N LEU A 303 -24.48 12.94 3.56
CA LEU A 303 -25.27 14.10 3.94
C LEU A 303 -26.02 14.70 2.74
N PHE A 304 -25.39 14.70 1.56
CA PHE A 304 -26.04 15.12 0.32
C PHE A 304 -27.22 14.20 -0.02
N ASP A 305 -27.02 12.89 -0.01
CA ASP A 305 -28.08 11.90 -0.25
C ASP A 305 -29.24 12.09 0.74
N SER A 306 -28.90 12.28 2.03
CA SER A 306 -29.89 12.44 3.11
C SER A 306 -30.74 13.69 2.97
N LEU A 307 -30.16 14.81 2.51
CA LEU A 307 -30.90 16.06 2.28
C LEU A 307 -31.84 15.98 1.08
N ASN A 308 -31.56 15.10 0.13
CA ASN A 308 -32.36 14.89 -1.08
C ASN A 308 -33.40 13.77 -0.94
N ASP A 309 -33.40 13.06 0.18
CA ASP A 309 -34.51 12.20 0.60
C ASP A 309 -35.46 13.00 1.53
N PRO A 310 -36.71 13.29 1.14
CA PRO A 310 -37.62 14.12 1.94
C PRO A 310 -37.87 13.59 3.35
N LEU A 311 -37.90 12.26 3.55
CA LEU A 311 -38.16 11.67 4.85
C LEU A 311 -36.93 11.78 5.74
N ARG A 312 -35.74 11.48 5.20
CA ARG A 312 -34.48 11.59 5.95
C ARG A 312 -34.13 13.05 6.24
N SER A 313 -34.35 13.94 5.30
CA SER A 313 -34.09 15.38 5.45
C SER A 313 -34.90 15.98 6.59
N GLU A 314 -36.21 15.69 6.65
CA GLU A 314 -37.07 16.16 7.74
C GLU A 314 -36.71 15.50 9.08
N LEU A 315 -36.40 14.18 9.08
CA LEU A 315 -35.93 13.47 10.28
C LEU A 315 -34.65 14.11 10.83
N ILE A 316 -33.63 14.27 10.00
CA ILE A 316 -32.33 14.80 10.39
C ILE A 316 -32.44 16.23 10.90
N LYS A 317 -33.24 17.07 10.24
CA LYS A 317 -33.51 18.42 10.70
C LYS A 317 -34.20 18.43 12.06
N ARG A 318 -35.24 17.62 12.25
CA ARG A 318 -35.99 17.54 13.52
C ARG A 318 -35.14 17.01 14.67
N VAL A 319 -34.34 15.97 14.40
CA VAL A 319 -33.65 15.16 15.40
C VAL A 319 -32.26 15.70 15.73
N TYR A 320 -31.53 16.15 14.72
CA TYR A 320 -30.14 16.60 14.84
C TYR A 320 -29.97 18.10 14.60
N GLY A 321 -31.00 18.81 14.13
CA GLY A 321 -30.92 20.24 13.83
C GLY A 321 -30.09 20.57 12.59
N PHE A 322 -29.71 19.57 11.78
CA PHE A 322 -28.87 19.77 10.60
C PHE A 322 -29.71 20.11 9.38
N THR A 323 -29.32 21.17 8.67
CA THR A 323 -30.08 21.76 7.56
C THR A 323 -29.22 21.88 6.29
N SER A 324 -29.85 22.28 5.18
CA SER A 324 -29.12 22.61 3.95
C SER A 324 -28.13 23.77 4.11
N CYS A 325 -28.39 24.73 5.00
CA CYS A 325 -27.47 25.84 5.29
C CYS A 325 -26.21 25.34 6.00
N ASP A 326 -26.37 24.37 6.91
CA ASP A 326 -25.24 23.74 7.61
C ASP A 326 -24.41 22.94 6.62
N PHE A 327 -25.04 22.20 5.70
CA PHE A 327 -24.34 21.47 4.64
C PHE A 327 -23.55 22.39 3.70
N ILE A 328 -24.15 23.51 3.25
CA ILE A 328 -23.43 24.50 2.43
C ILE A 328 -22.19 25.02 3.19
N SER A 329 -22.35 25.37 4.47
CA SER A 329 -21.23 25.84 5.30
C SER A 329 -20.16 24.77 5.49
N LEU A 330 -20.56 23.53 5.76
CA LEU A 330 -19.69 22.36 5.90
C LEU A 330 -18.85 22.17 4.63
N THR A 331 -19.49 22.11 3.45
CA THR A 331 -18.77 21.89 2.18
C THR A 331 -17.81 23.03 1.81
N GLY A 332 -18.00 24.23 2.37
CA GLY A 332 -17.05 25.33 2.24
C GLY A 332 -15.83 25.25 3.17
N GLN A 333 -15.85 24.37 4.18
CA GLN A 333 -14.77 24.22 5.17
C GLN A 333 -13.87 23.00 4.89
N HIS A 334 -14.34 22.01 4.14
CA HIS A 334 -13.59 20.78 3.84
C HIS A 334 -13.02 20.80 2.41
N ASP A 335 -11.71 21.06 2.27
CA ASP A 335 -11.00 21.11 0.99
C ASP A 335 -10.58 19.71 0.46
N ILE A 336 -11.57 18.85 0.22
CA ILE A 336 -11.37 17.43 -0.16
C ILE A 336 -10.55 17.27 -1.45
N PHE A 337 -10.68 18.23 -2.37
CA PHE A 337 -9.96 18.22 -3.64
C PHE A 337 -8.65 19.04 -3.60
N SER A 338 -8.24 19.47 -2.40
CA SER A 338 -7.00 20.21 -2.16
C SER A 338 -6.86 21.48 -3.01
N ARG A 339 -7.97 22.15 -3.34
CA ARG A 339 -8.01 23.36 -4.18
C ARG A 339 -7.37 24.55 -3.48
N GLU A 340 -7.70 24.78 -2.22
CA GLU A 340 -7.14 25.87 -1.43
C GLU A 340 -5.69 25.56 -1.06
N VAL A 341 -5.40 24.33 -0.63
CA VAL A 341 -4.02 23.91 -0.34
C VAL A 341 -3.11 24.07 -1.58
N THR A 342 -3.59 23.66 -2.76
CA THR A 342 -2.83 23.83 -4.01
C THR A 342 -2.64 25.29 -4.37
N HIS A 343 -3.68 26.13 -4.19
CA HIS A 343 -3.58 27.56 -4.44
C HIS A 343 -2.52 28.23 -3.54
N GLN A 344 -2.52 27.92 -2.24
CA GLN A 344 -1.53 28.44 -1.29
C GLN A 344 -0.11 27.96 -1.60
N LEU A 345 0.04 26.70 -2.01
CA LEU A 345 1.34 26.17 -2.45
C LEU A 345 1.85 26.87 -3.71
N GLN A 346 0.98 27.16 -4.68
CA GLN A 346 1.36 27.90 -5.89
C GLN A 346 1.85 29.31 -5.57
N ILE A 347 1.17 30.02 -4.66
CA ILE A 347 1.61 31.33 -4.18
C ILE A 347 2.99 31.21 -3.50
N SER A 348 3.13 30.26 -2.58
CA SER A 348 4.38 30.04 -1.84
C SER A 348 5.56 29.69 -2.75
N VAL A 349 5.31 28.90 -3.81
CA VAL A 349 6.33 28.58 -4.83
C VAL A 349 6.71 29.82 -5.61
N ALA A 350 5.74 30.61 -6.07
CA ALA A 350 6.03 31.85 -6.81
C ALA A 350 6.84 32.85 -5.97
N GLU A 351 6.54 32.98 -4.68
CA GLU A 351 7.34 33.79 -3.75
C GLU A 351 8.77 33.28 -3.58
N ARG A 352 8.94 31.95 -3.49
CA ARG A 352 10.25 31.31 -3.35
C ARG A 352 11.09 31.47 -4.62
N ASP A 353 10.47 31.35 -5.79
CA ASP A 353 11.13 31.55 -7.08
C ASP A 353 11.59 33.00 -7.22
N ALA A 354 10.75 33.98 -6.86
CA ALA A 354 11.14 35.39 -6.85
C ALA A 354 12.31 35.68 -5.88
N GLN A 355 12.34 35.03 -4.71
CA GLN A 355 13.48 35.12 -3.78
C GLN A 355 14.75 34.52 -4.38
N MET A 356 14.63 33.39 -5.07
CA MET A 356 15.76 32.72 -5.74
C MET A 356 16.32 33.61 -6.85
N ASP A 357 15.48 34.20 -7.69
CA ASP A 357 15.88 35.10 -8.77
C ASP A 357 16.62 36.34 -8.25
N ASN A 358 16.14 36.92 -7.15
CA ASN A 358 16.82 38.03 -6.48
C ASN A 358 18.20 37.61 -5.95
N PHE A 359 18.30 36.42 -5.36
CA PHE A 359 19.56 35.88 -4.85
C PHE A 359 20.56 35.59 -5.97
N ILE A 360 20.10 35.00 -7.09
CA ILE A 360 20.92 34.79 -8.28
C ILE A 360 21.41 36.12 -8.84
N THR A 361 20.54 37.13 -8.91
CA THR A 361 20.92 38.46 -9.40
C THR A 361 21.98 39.12 -8.51
N ASP A 362 21.84 39.04 -7.18
CA ASP A 362 22.84 39.55 -6.23
C ASP A 362 24.19 38.82 -6.35
N LEU A 363 24.17 37.49 -6.51
CA LEU A 363 25.37 36.70 -6.77
C LEU A 363 26.05 37.10 -8.08
N ASP A 364 25.28 37.28 -9.16
CA ASP A 364 25.82 37.70 -10.45
C ASP A 364 26.49 39.08 -10.39
N ILE A 365 25.90 40.02 -9.63
CA ILE A 365 26.51 41.33 -9.39
C ILE A 365 27.83 41.16 -8.64
N LYS A 366 27.84 40.41 -7.54
CA LYS A 366 29.06 40.15 -6.75
C LYS A 366 30.16 39.47 -7.56
N ILE A 367 29.79 38.52 -8.42
CA ILE A 367 30.74 37.84 -9.32
C ILE A 367 31.30 38.83 -10.34
N LYS A 368 30.47 39.69 -10.95
CA LYS A 368 30.94 40.71 -11.89
C LYS A 368 31.89 41.71 -11.23
N ASP A 369 31.57 42.18 -10.03
CA ASP A 369 32.42 43.10 -9.28
C ASP A 369 33.76 42.45 -8.94
N PHE A 370 33.75 41.20 -8.50
CA PHE A 370 34.97 40.42 -8.22
C PHE A 370 35.83 40.21 -9.47
N VAL A 371 35.21 39.87 -10.60
CA VAL A 371 35.92 39.71 -11.89
C VAL A 371 36.51 41.05 -12.34
N ALA A 372 35.77 42.15 -12.22
CA ALA A 372 36.25 43.48 -12.58
C ALA A 372 37.44 43.93 -11.72
N ASP A 373 37.41 43.69 -10.41
CA ASP A 373 38.53 43.96 -9.51
C ASP A 373 39.76 43.13 -9.89
N ARG A 374 39.56 41.83 -10.17
CA ARG A 374 40.64 40.94 -10.61
C ARG A 374 41.26 41.39 -11.93
N ASP A 375 40.45 41.78 -12.91
CA ASP A 375 40.93 42.24 -14.22
C ASP A 375 41.70 43.58 -14.08
N MET A 376 41.27 44.45 -13.17
CA MET A 376 42.01 45.67 -12.83
C MET A 376 43.39 45.35 -12.23
N GLN A 377 43.47 44.38 -11.31
CA GLN A 377 44.72 43.93 -10.73
C GLN A 377 45.66 43.31 -11.79
N ILE A 378 45.12 42.49 -12.70
CA ILE A 378 45.88 41.90 -13.82
C ILE A 378 46.44 43.00 -14.73
N ASN A 379 45.63 43.99 -15.10
CA ASN A 379 46.08 45.11 -15.93
C ASN A 379 47.18 45.93 -15.26
N ASN A 380 47.08 46.17 -13.94
CA ASN A 380 48.13 46.85 -13.19
C ASN A 380 49.45 46.06 -13.20
N LEU A 381 49.37 44.74 -12.98
CA LEU A 381 50.55 43.85 -13.04
C LEU A 381 51.19 43.85 -14.44
N ASN A 382 50.38 43.81 -15.51
CA ASN A 382 50.88 43.88 -16.88
C ASN A 382 51.61 45.20 -17.17
N ASN A 383 51.10 46.33 -16.68
CA ASN A 383 51.77 47.62 -16.82
C ASN A 383 53.12 47.63 -16.09
N ILE A 384 53.18 47.10 -14.87
CA ILE A 384 54.44 46.97 -14.09
C ILE A 384 55.46 46.09 -14.84
N ILE A 385 55.01 44.99 -15.45
CA ILE A 385 55.87 44.12 -16.25
C ILE A 385 56.41 44.89 -17.47
N ALA A 386 55.55 45.59 -18.20
CA ALA A 386 55.96 46.38 -19.38
C ALA A 386 56.98 47.46 -19.02
N GLU A 387 56.81 48.17 -17.90
CA GLU A 387 57.79 49.14 -17.41
C GLU A 387 59.15 48.48 -17.10
N ARG A 388 59.13 47.31 -16.45
CA ARG A 388 60.36 46.54 -16.17
C ARG A 388 61.05 46.09 -17.44
N ASP A 389 60.31 45.59 -18.43
CA ASP A 389 60.87 45.16 -19.70
C ASP A 389 61.52 46.32 -20.47
N ALA A 390 60.91 47.52 -20.42
CA ALA A 390 61.50 48.74 -20.98
C ALA A 390 62.82 49.13 -20.26
N GLN A 391 62.86 49.02 -18.93
CA GLN A 391 64.08 49.26 -18.15
C GLN A 391 65.18 48.24 -18.49
N ILE A 392 64.84 46.95 -18.58
CA ILE A 392 65.77 45.88 -18.98
C ILE A 392 66.33 46.16 -20.38
N THR A 393 65.47 46.55 -21.32
CA THR A 393 65.89 46.89 -22.68
C THR A 393 66.88 48.07 -22.69
N THR A 394 66.61 49.09 -21.89
CA THR A 394 67.48 50.26 -21.73
C THR A 394 68.84 49.87 -21.14
N LEU A 395 68.84 49.05 -20.07
CA LEU A 395 70.05 48.51 -19.45
C LEU A 395 70.89 47.69 -20.44
N ASN A 396 70.24 46.82 -21.22
CA ASN A 396 70.92 46.02 -22.25
C ASN A 396 71.59 46.90 -23.32
N TYR A 397 70.93 47.99 -23.76
CA TYR A 397 71.54 48.94 -24.68
C TYR A 397 72.76 49.65 -24.08
N LEU A 398 72.68 50.06 -22.81
CA LEU A 398 73.77 50.68 -22.07
C LEU A 398 74.97 49.75 -21.95
N ILE A 399 74.74 48.49 -21.58
CA ILE A 399 75.77 47.45 -21.50
C ILE A 399 76.44 47.27 -22.86
N ALA A 400 75.66 47.10 -23.93
CA ALA A 400 76.19 46.96 -25.28
C ALA A 400 77.05 48.17 -25.72
N SER A 401 76.66 49.39 -25.32
CA SER A 401 77.45 50.60 -25.61
C SER A 401 78.76 50.66 -24.83
N LEU A 402 78.74 50.23 -23.56
CA LEU A 402 79.92 50.13 -22.70
C LEU A 402 80.90 49.09 -23.25
N ASP A 403 80.41 47.91 -23.63
CA ASP A 403 81.21 46.85 -24.24
C ASP A 403 81.89 47.34 -25.54
N ALA A 404 81.17 48.11 -26.37
CA ALA A 404 81.73 48.71 -27.58
C ALA A 404 82.81 49.78 -27.30
N GLN A 405 82.70 50.54 -26.20
CA GLN A 405 83.74 51.48 -25.77
C GLN A 405 84.98 50.76 -25.25
N ILE A 406 84.80 49.70 -24.46
CA ILE A 406 85.89 48.84 -23.98
C ILE A 406 86.62 48.20 -25.16
N GLY A 407 85.89 47.68 -26.16
CA GLY A 407 86.48 47.13 -27.38
C GLY A 407 87.28 48.14 -28.23
N LYS A 408 86.92 49.43 -28.20
CA LYS A 408 87.69 50.52 -28.85
C LYS A 408 88.91 50.99 -28.06
N SER A 409 89.02 50.64 -26.78
CA SER A 409 90.13 51.02 -25.92
C SER A 409 91.24 49.95 -25.85
N ILE A 410 91.04 48.83 -26.56
CA ILE A 410 91.95 47.67 -26.64
C ILE A 410 92.62 47.56 -28.04
N LEU A 411 92.35 48.50 -28.95
CA LEU A 411 93.09 48.75 -30.19
C LEU A 411 93.92 50.03 -30.04
#